data_AF-W4G559-F1
#
_entry.id   AF-W4G559-F1
#
_cell.length_a   1.000
_cell.length_b   1.000
_cell.length_c   1.000
_cell.angle_alpha   90.00
_cell.angle_beta   90.00
_cell.angle_gamma   90.00
#
_symmetry.space_group_name_H-M   'P 1'
#
loop_
_entity.id
_entity.type
_entity.pdbx_description
1 polymer ?
#
loop_
_entity_poly.entity_id
_entity_poly.type
_entity_poly.pdbx_seq_one_letter_code
_entity_poly.pdbx_strand_id
1 'polypeptide(L)'
;MAANPMPPQSSTPQDFFGGGSTLFMDEVFKAVESYVDDGSMSLEHKLLESHGGPSMTSTQAQHIHEGVSQYMDAVRTAFVKNFDKFELYMLRNVFVAPENIDEIRTAAHTHDREQSTDVDLSNDANPDDVDAELHALRQDIYAATQKQAALLAAKSELDQQVSGIHQLAVDLRFTQDIPKIAGPLGEHVKSAVALREAIGTMKGLQLHLNSKARVNEQPRPSPIVSYESVISRFHKQPMQVPLSDLVRVNQLLGRR
;
A
#
# COMPACT_ATOMS: atom_id res chain seq x y z
N MET A 1 29.93 53.30 37.71
CA MET A 1 30.05 52.50 36.47
C MET A 1 28.65 52.38 35.89
N ALA A 2 28.34 53.16 34.87
CA ALA A 2 27.05 53.09 34.19
C ALA A 2 27.09 51.88 33.24
N ALA A 3 26.15 50.95 33.41
CA ALA A 3 25.96 49.84 32.48
C ALA A 3 25.46 50.41 31.15
N ASN A 4 26.22 50.20 30.07
CA ASN A 4 25.76 50.50 28.72
C ASN A 4 24.55 49.61 28.42
N PRO A 5 23.37 50.17 28.04
CA PRO A 5 22.29 49.36 27.52
C PRO A 5 22.74 48.74 26.19
N MET A 6 22.66 47.41 26.12
CA MET A 6 22.88 46.64 24.89
C MET A 6 21.90 47.15 23.82
N PRO A 7 22.33 47.39 22.57
CA PRO A 7 21.39 47.77 21.52
C PRO A 7 20.36 46.65 21.30
N PRO A 8 19.09 46.99 21.01
CA PRO A 8 18.06 46.00 20.75
C PRO A 8 18.50 45.15 19.57
N GLN A 9 18.56 43.83 19.79
CA GLN A 9 18.76 42.88 18.70
C GLN A 9 17.54 42.99 17.80
N SER A 10 17.73 43.54 16.60
CA SER A 10 16.69 43.62 15.57
C SER A 10 16.13 42.22 15.35
N SER A 11 14.87 42.01 15.75
CA SER A 11 14.19 40.74 15.52
C SER A 11 14.07 40.52 14.02
N THR A 12 14.62 39.42 13.51
CA THR A 12 14.56 39.15 12.07
C THR A 12 13.11 38.82 11.69
N PRO A 13 12.69 39.03 10.43
CA PRO A 13 11.35 38.63 9.97
C PRO A 13 11.04 37.14 10.26
N GLN A 14 12.09 36.34 10.34
CA GLN A 14 12.06 34.92 10.70
C GLN A 14 11.54 34.70 12.12
N ASP A 15 11.89 35.55 13.08
CA ASP A 15 11.43 35.43 14.47
C ASP A 15 9.98 35.92 14.64
N PHE A 16 9.51 36.83 13.77
CA PHE A 16 8.16 37.36 13.84
C PHE A 16 7.09 36.34 13.42
N PHE A 17 7.35 35.58 12.35
CA PHE A 17 6.46 34.52 11.86
C PHE A 17 6.91 33.10 12.29
N GLY A 18 7.82 32.98 13.27
CA GLY A 18 8.29 31.70 13.80
C GLY A 18 9.02 30.81 12.79
N GLY A 19 9.61 31.40 11.75
CA GLY A 19 10.37 30.72 10.70
C GLY A 19 9.53 29.79 9.80
N GLY A 20 8.21 29.77 9.97
CA GLY A 20 7.31 28.82 9.33
C GLY A 20 6.72 29.28 8.00
N SER A 21 7.11 30.45 7.45
CA SER A 21 6.49 30.99 6.23
C SER A 21 6.74 30.10 5.01
N THR A 22 7.92 29.51 4.87
CA THR A 22 8.21 28.55 3.80
C THR A 22 7.49 27.21 4.02
N LEU A 23 7.41 26.73 5.27
CA LEU A 23 6.66 25.52 5.60
C LEU A 23 5.17 25.67 5.30
N PHE A 24 4.60 26.83 5.63
CA PHE A 24 3.21 27.16 5.28
C PHE A 24 3.00 27.11 3.76
N MET A 25 3.88 27.73 2.98
CA MET A 25 3.77 27.71 1.51
C MET A 25 3.89 26.29 0.94
N ASP A 26 4.80 25.46 1.46
CA ASP A 26 4.92 24.05 1.10
C ASP A 26 3.64 23.25 1.41
N GLU A 27 3.01 23.50 2.55
CA GLU A 27 1.75 22.86 2.93
C GLU A 27 0.60 23.28 2.00
N VAL A 28 0.50 24.58 1.69
CA VAL A 28 -0.48 25.09 0.73
C VAL A 28 -0.26 24.48 -0.65
N PHE A 29 0.99 24.37 -1.10
CA PHE A 29 1.32 23.73 -2.38
C PHE A 29 0.81 22.28 -2.43
N LYS A 30 1.17 21.48 -1.42
CA LYS A 30 0.76 20.07 -1.32
C LYS A 30 -0.75 19.91 -1.24
N ALA A 31 -1.44 20.79 -0.52
CA ALA A 31 -2.89 20.75 -0.41
C ALA A 31 -3.55 21.01 -1.76
N VAL A 32 -3.09 22.01 -2.51
CA VAL A 32 -3.65 22.31 -3.84
C VAL A 32 -3.29 21.22 -4.86
N GLU A 33 -2.07 20.67 -4.81
CA GLU A 33 -1.68 19.53 -5.64
C GLU A 33 -2.60 18.31 -5.41
N SER A 34 -2.91 17.98 -4.15
CA SER A 34 -3.87 16.94 -3.82
C SER A 34 -5.25 17.21 -4.42
N TYR A 35 -5.73 18.47 -4.38
CA TYR A 35 -7.03 18.82 -4.98
C TYR A 35 -7.02 18.74 -6.51
N VAL A 36 -5.89 19.01 -7.15
CA VAL A 36 -5.72 18.81 -8.59
C VAL A 36 -5.82 17.33 -8.93
N ASP A 37 -5.17 16.46 -8.16
CA ASP A 37 -5.23 15.01 -8.37
C ASP A 37 -6.64 14.44 -8.11
N ASP A 38 -7.31 14.87 -7.03
CA ASP A 38 -8.71 14.53 -6.76
C ASP A 38 -9.64 15.01 -7.88
N GLY A 39 -9.36 16.22 -8.40
CA GLY A 39 -10.06 16.79 -9.56
C GLY A 39 -9.89 15.94 -10.82
N SER A 40 -8.68 15.41 -11.07
CA SER A 40 -8.41 14.49 -12.18
C SER A 40 -9.26 13.24 -12.08
N MET A 41 -9.26 12.58 -10.91
CA MET A 41 -10.02 11.35 -10.70
C MET A 41 -11.53 11.60 -10.82
N SER A 42 -12.02 12.71 -10.25
CA SER A 42 -13.43 13.07 -10.31
C SER A 42 -13.89 13.40 -11.74
N LEU A 43 -13.04 14.10 -12.51
CA LEU A 43 -13.32 14.43 -13.91
C LEU A 43 -13.39 13.15 -14.76
N GLU A 44 -12.39 12.28 -14.63
CA GLU A 44 -12.35 11.00 -15.34
C GLU A 44 -13.59 10.16 -15.00
N HIS A 45 -13.89 10.01 -13.70
CA HIS A 45 -15.07 9.27 -13.25
C HIS A 45 -16.37 9.81 -13.87
N LYS A 46 -16.59 11.13 -13.84
CA LYS A 46 -17.79 11.74 -14.42
C LYS A 46 -17.86 11.60 -15.94
N LEU A 47 -16.72 11.65 -16.63
CA LEU A 47 -16.67 11.42 -18.08
C LEU A 47 -17.01 9.97 -18.42
N LEU A 48 -16.50 9.02 -17.65
CA LEU A 48 -16.83 7.61 -17.76
C LEU A 48 -18.31 7.34 -17.41
N GLU A 49 -18.89 7.99 -16.41
CA GLU A 49 -20.32 7.85 -16.10
C GLU A 49 -21.23 8.47 -17.17
N SER A 50 -20.84 9.63 -17.71
CA SER A 50 -21.66 10.34 -18.71
C SER A 50 -21.59 9.74 -20.11
N HIS A 51 -20.45 9.14 -20.48
CA HIS A 51 -20.25 8.51 -21.79
C HIS A 51 -20.35 6.97 -21.73
N GLY A 52 -20.23 6.38 -20.53
CA GLY A 52 -20.19 4.94 -20.30
C GLY A 52 -21.54 4.35 -19.93
N GLY A 53 -22.43 4.30 -20.91
CA GLY A 53 -23.50 3.31 -20.91
C GLY A 53 -22.96 1.88 -21.13
N PRO A 54 -23.83 0.86 -21.21
CA PRO A 54 -23.46 -0.55 -21.38
C PRO A 54 -22.69 -0.91 -22.67
N SER A 55 -22.35 0.07 -23.50
CA SER A 55 -21.67 -0.07 -24.80
C SER A 55 -20.28 0.58 -24.85
N MET A 56 -19.75 1.08 -23.73
CA MET A 56 -18.42 1.70 -23.73
C MET A 56 -17.34 0.65 -24.01
N THR A 57 -16.56 0.91 -25.05
CA THR A 57 -15.43 0.05 -25.41
C THR A 57 -14.21 0.39 -24.55
N SER A 58 -13.36 -0.61 -24.29
CA SER A 58 -12.10 -0.41 -23.56
C SER A 58 -11.22 0.69 -24.18
N THR A 59 -11.23 0.80 -25.51
CA THR A 59 -10.49 1.84 -26.25
C THR A 59 -11.03 3.25 -26.00
N GLN A 60 -12.35 3.43 -25.89
CA GLN A 60 -12.94 4.72 -25.54
C GLN A 60 -12.61 5.13 -24.10
N ALA A 61 -12.65 4.18 -23.15
CA ALA A 61 -12.22 4.42 -21.78
C ALA A 61 -10.77 4.90 -21.73
N GLN A 62 -9.89 4.26 -22.50
CA GLN A 62 -8.48 4.62 -22.56
C GLN A 62 -8.25 6.00 -23.20
N HIS A 63 -8.98 6.36 -24.25
CA HIS A 63 -8.91 7.72 -24.81
C HIS A 63 -9.39 8.80 -23.84
N ILE A 64 -10.41 8.51 -23.01
CA ILE A 64 -10.86 9.41 -21.94
C ILE A 64 -9.73 9.58 -20.92
N HIS A 65 -9.15 8.48 -20.45
CA HIS A 65 -8.04 8.51 -19.50
C HIS A 65 -6.85 9.35 -20.03
N GLU A 66 -6.41 9.08 -21.26
CA GLU A 66 -5.32 9.82 -21.91
C GLU A 66 -5.64 11.31 -22.07
N GLY A 67 -6.88 11.64 -22.46
CA GLY A 67 -7.33 13.03 -22.63
C GLY A 67 -7.38 13.79 -21.30
N VAL A 68 -7.90 13.16 -20.24
CA VAL A 68 -7.91 13.75 -18.89
C VAL A 68 -6.47 13.92 -18.39
N SER A 69 -5.62 12.92 -18.55
CA SER A 69 -4.21 13.01 -18.13
C SER A 69 -3.48 14.15 -18.82
N GLN A 70 -3.62 14.31 -20.14
CA GLN A 70 -3.00 15.42 -20.88
C GLN A 70 -3.53 16.79 -20.44
N TYR A 71 -4.84 16.91 -20.21
CA TYR A 71 -5.43 18.14 -19.71
C TYR A 71 -4.91 18.48 -18.32
N MET A 72 -4.86 17.50 -17.41
CA MET A 72 -4.42 17.68 -16.04
C MET A 72 -2.92 17.97 -15.94
N ASP A 73 -2.09 17.45 -16.86
CA ASP A 73 -0.68 17.85 -16.96
C ASP A 73 -0.52 19.33 -17.34
N ALA A 74 -1.37 19.83 -18.24
CA ALA A 74 -1.41 21.25 -18.57
C ALA A 74 -1.85 22.10 -17.37
N VAL A 75 -2.87 21.66 -16.62
CA VAL A 75 -3.33 22.31 -15.39
C VAL A 75 -2.21 22.33 -14.34
N ARG A 76 -1.54 21.19 -14.10
CA ARG A 76 -0.43 21.08 -13.14
C ARG A 76 0.72 22.01 -13.52
N THR A 77 1.10 22.05 -14.80
CA THR A 77 2.14 22.95 -15.29
C THR A 77 1.78 24.43 -15.10
N ALA A 78 0.54 24.79 -15.39
CA ALA A 78 0.05 26.15 -15.18
C ALA A 78 -0.02 26.52 -13.68
N PHE A 79 -0.46 25.57 -12.86
CA PHE A 79 -0.51 25.73 -11.41
C PHE A 79 0.88 26.00 -10.83
N VAL A 80 1.87 25.13 -11.08
CA VAL A 80 3.25 25.29 -10.57
C VAL A 80 3.79 26.68 -10.91
N LYS A 81 3.70 27.07 -12.19
CA LYS A 81 4.20 28.38 -12.65
C LYS A 81 3.50 29.57 -11.98
N ASN A 82 2.20 29.46 -11.72
CA ASN A 82 1.44 30.52 -11.04
C ASN A 82 1.70 30.50 -9.53
N PHE A 83 1.92 29.31 -8.96
CA PHE A 83 2.22 29.14 -7.56
C PHE A 83 3.59 29.74 -7.21
N ASP A 84 4.62 29.56 -8.05
CA ASP A 84 5.92 30.21 -7.84
C ASP A 84 5.79 31.74 -7.67
N LYS A 85 4.91 32.37 -8.46
CA LYS A 85 4.64 33.81 -8.38
C LYS A 85 3.85 34.17 -7.13
N PHE A 86 2.89 33.33 -6.76
CA PHE A 86 2.09 33.48 -5.56
C PHE A 86 2.96 33.36 -4.30
N GLU A 87 3.81 32.35 -4.22
CA GLU A 87 4.79 32.15 -3.15
C GLU A 87 5.70 33.37 -3.02
N LEU A 88 6.27 33.83 -4.13
CA LEU A 88 7.13 35.01 -4.11
C LEU A 88 6.38 36.25 -3.62
N TYR A 89 5.12 36.43 -4.04
CA TYR A 89 4.28 37.52 -3.55
C TYR A 89 4.02 37.41 -2.04
N MET A 90 3.67 36.23 -1.55
CA MET A 90 3.38 35.98 -0.14
C MET A 90 4.60 36.26 0.72
N LEU A 91 5.77 35.71 0.35
CA LEU A 91 7.02 35.90 1.10
C LEU A 91 7.49 37.36 1.09
N ARG A 92 7.21 38.11 0.01
CA ARG A 92 7.69 39.49 -0.14
C ARG A 92 6.72 40.56 0.37
N ASN A 93 5.43 40.27 0.48
CA ASN A 93 4.43 41.30 0.82
C ASN A 93 3.56 40.94 2.02
N VAL A 94 3.38 39.65 2.31
CA VAL A 94 2.51 39.20 3.40
C VAL A 94 3.33 38.75 4.60
N PHE A 95 4.33 37.88 4.38
CA PHE A 95 5.24 37.39 5.42
C PHE A 95 6.47 38.27 5.59
N VAL A 96 6.28 39.59 5.57
CA VAL A 96 7.34 40.57 5.86
C VAL A 96 7.02 41.31 7.14
N ALA A 97 7.96 41.29 8.08
CA ALA A 97 7.85 42.06 9.30
C ALA A 97 7.97 43.56 8.97
N PRO A 98 7.03 44.41 9.41
CA PRO A 98 7.16 45.86 9.29
C PRO A 98 8.45 46.38 9.94
N GLU A 99 9.08 47.41 9.38
CA GLU A 99 10.35 47.96 9.91
C GLU A 99 10.22 48.51 11.34
N ASN A 100 9.01 48.92 11.73
CA ASN A 100 8.69 49.44 13.05
C ASN A 100 8.12 48.36 14.00
N ILE A 101 8.40 47.07 13.75
CA ILE A 101 7.85 45.97 14.57
C ILE A 101 8.23 46.09 16.05
N ASP A 102 9.46 46.52 16.34
CA ASP A 102 9.92 46.70 17.72
C ASP A 102 9.17 47.86 18.39
N GLU A 103 8.90 48.94 17.65
CA GLU A 103 8.09 50.06 18.12
C GLU A 103 6.64 49.64 18.38
N ILE A 104 6.03 48.86 17.48
CA ILE A 104 4.66 48.33 17.65
C ILE A 104 4.60 47.39 18.85
N ARG A 105 5.58 46.51 19.05
CA ARG A 105 5.66 45.63 20.22
C ARG A 105 5.77 46.44 21.50
N THR A 106 6.65 47.43 21.54
CA THR A 106 6.77 48.31 22.71
C THR A 106 5.51 49.13 22.96
N ALA A 107 4.87 49.65 21.90
CA ALA A 107 3.62 50.41 21.98
C ALA A 107 2.46 49.55 22.49
N ALA A 108 2.36 48.30 22.03
CA ALA A 108 1.38 47.33 22.52
C ALA A 108 1.61 47.03 24.02
N HIS A 109 2.86 46.75 24.42
CA HIS A 109 3.19 46.54 25.83
C HIS A 109 2.95 47.77 26.71
N THR A 110 3.15 48.99 26.20
CA THR A 110 2.80 50.22 26.94
C THR A 110 1.30 50.47 26.99
N HIS A 111 0.56 50.17 25.92
CA HIS A 111 -0.89 50.33 25.90
C HIS A 111 -1.61 49.31 26.80
N ASP A 112 -1.12 48.06 26.85
CA ASP A 112 -1.57 47.06 27.82
C ASP A 112 -1.28 47.48 29.26
N ARG A 113 -0.17 48.21 29.48
CA ARG A 113 0.24 48.71 30.80
C ARG A 113 -0.52 49.96 31.23
N GLU A 114 -1.04 50.76 30.30
CA GLU A 114 -1.86 51.95 30.58
C GLU A 114 -3.36 51.65 30.67
N GLN A 115 -3.86 50.59 30.01
CA GLN A 115 -5.23 50.07 30.23
C GLN A 115 -5.34 49.12 31.44
N SER A 116 -4.24 48.59 31.96
CA SER A 116 -4.21 47.72 33.14
C SER A 116 -3.98 48.49 34.43
N THR A 117 -4.96 49.28 34.86
CA THR A 117 -5.17 49.52 36.30
C THR A 117 -6.01 48.43 36.96
N ASP A 118 -6.35 47.36 36.23
CA ASP A 118 -7.19 46.24 36.71
C ASP A 118 -6.67 44.84 36.31
N VAL A 119 -5.40 44.72 35.87
CA VAL A 119 -4.76 43.43 35.55
C VAL A 119 -3.45 43.29 36.33
N ASP A 120 -3.59 43.15 37.64
CA ASP A 120 -2.56 42.61 38.54
C ASP A 120 -2.67 41.06 38.60
N LEU A 121 -3.15 40.42 37.53
CA LEU A 121 -3.58 39.00 37.53
C LEU A 121 -2.92 38.12 36.47
N SER A 122 -1.80 38.50 35.85
CA SER A 122 -1.22 37.64 34.78
C SER A 122 0.30 37.64 34.67
N ASN A 123 1.02 37.97 35.76
CA ASN A 123 2.46 37.71 35.82
C ASN A 123 2.86 36.90 37.07
N ASP A 124 1.89 36.24 37.70
CA ASP A 124 2.08 35.33 38.84
C ASP A 124 2.00 33.86 38.39
N ALA A 125 2.39 33.58 37.14
CA ALA A 125 2.68 32.21 36.74
C ALA A 125 3.99 31.82 37.44
N ASN A 126 3.86 31.18 38.60
CA ASN A 126 4.99 30.65 39.34
C ASN A 126 5.81 29.78 38.37
N PRO A 127 7.12 30.05 38.17
CA PRO A 127 7.94 29.27 37.23
C PRO A 127 7.88 27.77 37.53
N ASP A 128 7.69 27.39 38.79
CA ASP A 128 7.52 26.00 39.21
C ASP A 128 6.23 25.36 38.65
N ASP A 129 5.15 26.12 38.48
CA ASP A 129 3.89 25.62 37.92
C ASP A 129 4.00 25.42 36.40
N VAL A 130 4.71 26.31 35.70
CA VAL A 130 5.01 26.17 34.27
C VAL A 130 5.95 24.99 34.02
N ASP A 131 6.95 24.80 34.87
CA ASP A 131 7.85 23.65 34.79
C ASP A 131 7.12 22.34 35.10
N ALA A 132 6.18 22.33 36.06
CA ALA A 132 5.32 21.19 36.34
C ALA A 132 4.41 20.85 35.14
N GLU A 133 3.79 21.85 34.50
CA GLU A 133 2.98 21.67 33.31
C GLU A 133 3.81 21.17 32.12
N LEU A 134 5.02 21.71 31.93
CA LEU A 134 5.95 21.25 30.89
C LEU A 134 6.37 19.78 31.12
N HIS A 135 6.61 19.39 32.38
CA HIS A 135 6.91 18.00 32.73
C HIS A 135 5.71 17.07 32.47
N ALA A 136 4.49 17.49 32.83
CA ALA A 136 3.28 16.73 32.54
C ALA A 136 3.08 16.57 31.03
N LEU A 137 3.24 17.65 30.25
CA LEU A 137 3.09 17.62 28.80
C LEU A 137 4.14 16.75 28.12
N ARG A 138 5.40 16.77 28.60
CA ARG A 138 6.45 15.86 28.14
C ARG A 138 6.09 14.40 28.40
N GLN A 139 5.49 14.10 29.56
CA GLN A 139 5.04 12.75 29.89
C GLN A 139 3.88 12.31 28.97
N ASP A 140 2.94 13.21 28.68
CA ASP A 140 1.84 12.95 27.76
C ASP A 140 2.33 12.73 26.33
N ILE A 141 3.29 13.52 25.85
CA ILE A 141 3.93 13.32 24.54
C ILE A 141 4.60 11.95 24.49
N TYR A 142 5.31 11.55 25.55
CA TYR A 142 5.94 10.24 25.60
C TYR A 142 4.92 9.10 25.57
N ALA A 143 3.85 9.19 26.35
CA ALA A 143 2.76 8.22 26.35
C ALA A 143 2.05 8.15 24.98
N ALA A 144 1.77 9.30 24.37
CA ALA A 144 1.19 9.38 23.03
C ALA A 144 2.11 8.76 21.98
N THR A 145 3.42 9.01 22.06
CA THR A 145 4.42 8.44 21.14
C THR A 145 4.48 6.92 21.26
N GLN A 146 4.47 6.37 22.48
CA GLN A 146 4.41 4.92 22.67
C GLN A 146 3.12 4.32 22.10
N LYS A 147 1.98 4.97 22.32
CA LYS A 147 0.71 4.54 21.76
C LYS A 147 0.72 4.59 20.23
N GLN A 148 1.30 5.63 19.64
CA GLN A 148 1.47 5.73 18.18
C GLN A 148 2.35 4.60 17.64
N ALA A 149 3.47 4.27 18.31
CA ALA A 149 4.32 3.16 17.91
C ALA A 149 3.59 1.81 17.97
N ALA A 150 2.81 1.57 19.03
CA ALA A 150 1.98 0.37 19.17
C ALA A 150 0.90 0.28 18.07
N LEU A 151 0.25 1.40 17.74
CA LEU A 151 -0.73 1.46 16.65
C LEU A 151 -0.11 1.21 15.28
N LEU A 152 1.09 1.74 15.02
CA LEU A 152 1.81 1.47 13.77
C LEU A 152 2.22 0.00 13.65
N ALA A 153 2.65 -0.63 14.74
CA ALA A 153 2.94 -2.06 14.77
C ALA A 153 1.67 -2.88 14.48
N ALA A 154 0.56 -2.59 15.15
CA ALA A 154 -0.72 -3.25 14.92
C ALA A 154 -1.24 -3.05 13.49
N LYS A 155 -1.08 -1.85 12.92
CA LYS A 155 -1.40 -1.59 11.51
C LYS A 155 -0.57 -2.47 10.58
N SER A 156 0.75 -2.55 10.81
CA SER A 156 1.62 -3.37 9.96
C SER A 156 1.28 -4.86 10.02
N GLU A 157 0.87 -5.36 11.19
CA GLU A 157 0.41 -6.74 11.36
C GLU A 157 -0.91 -6.97 10.61
N LEU A 158 -1.85 -6.04 10.71
CA LEU A 158 -3.11 -6.11 9.98
C LEU A 158 -2.88 -6.07 8.46
N ASP A 159 -2.01 -5.19 7.97
CA ASP A 159 -1.66 -5.11 6.55
C ASP A 159 -1.04 -6.45 6.06
N GLN A 160 -0.23 -7.11 6.89
CA GLN A 160 0.31 -8.44 6.59
C GLN A 160 -0.80 -9.51 6.53
N GLN A 161 -1.77 -9.46 7.45
CA GLN A 161 -2.93 -10.37 7.43
C GLN A 161 -3.80 -10.15 6.19
N VAL A 162 -4.08 -8.89 5.85
CA VAL A 162 -4.86 -8.53 4.64
C VAL A 162 -4.13 -9.00 3.39
N SER A 163 -2.82 -8.80 3.30
CA SER A 163 -2.01 -9.33 2.19
C SER A 163 -2.06 -10.85 2.11
N GLY A 164 -2.03 -11.55 3.26
CA GLY A 164 -2.16 -13.00 3.32
C GLY A 164 -3.52 -13.49 2.84
N ILE A 165 -4.60 -12.82 3.23
CA ILE A 165 -5.96 -13.11 2.77
C ILE A 165 -6.08 -12.84 1.26
N HIS A 166 -5.50 -11.74 0.77
CA HIS A 166 -5.50 -11.42 -0.65
C HIS A 166 -4.76 -12.49 -1.46
N GLN A 167 -3.60 -12.94 -0.99
CA GLN A 167 -2.86 -14.04 -1.62
C GLN A 167 -3.67 -15.33 -1.62
N LEU A 168 -4.33 -15.68 -0.50
CA LEU A 168 -5.23 -16.83 -0.45
C LEU A 168 -6.39 -16.71 -1.43
N ALA A 169 -6.98 -15.52 -1.59
CA ALA A 169 -8.05 -15.29 -2.54
C ALA A 169 -7.58 -15.44 -4.00
N VAL A 170 -6.36 -14.95 -4.31
CA VAL A 170 -5.71 -15.15 -5.61
C VAL A 170 -5.42 -16.63 -5.84
N ASP A 171 -4.88 -17.33 -4.85
CA ASP A 171 -4.61 -18.77 -4.91
C ASP A 171 -5.91 -19.56 -5.06
N LEU A 172 -7.02 -19.14 -4.47
CA LEU A 172 -8.33 -19.78 -4.62
C LEU A 172 -9.05 -19.39 -5.90
N ARG A 173 -8.53 -18.45 -6.69
CA ARG A 173 -9.17 -18.00 -7.94
C ARG A 173 -9.30 -19.14 -8.96
N PHE A 174 -8.42 -20.15 -8.94
CA PHE A 174 -8.59 -21.34 -9.80
C PHE A 174 -9.88 -22.13 -9.49
N THR A 175 -10.44 -22.00 -8.29
CA THR A 175 -11.69 -22.65 -7.92
C THR A 175 -12.92 -21.95 -8.48
N GLN A 176 -12.77 -20.70 -8.91
CA GLN A 176 -13.86 -19.89 -9.47
C GLN A 176 -14.30 -20.41 -10.85
N ASP A 177 -13.38 -21.00 -11.61
CA ASP A 177 -13.62 -21.57 -12.94
C ASP A 177 -13.97 -23.08 -12.89
N ILE A 178 -14.03 -23.69 -11.70
CA ILE A 178 -14.48 -25.08 -11.58
C ILE A 178 -15.99 -25.10 -11.87
N PRO A 179 -16.45 -25.83 -12.90
CA PRO A 179 -17.86 -25.89 -13.23
C PRO A 179 -18.64 -26.42 -12.01
N LYS A 180 -19.71 -25.72 -11.60
CA LYS A 180 -20.66 -26.19 -10.56
C LYS A 180 -21.33 -27.55 -10.89
N ILE A 181 -21.04 -28.11 -12.06
CA ILE A 181 -21.57 -29.37 -12.62
C ILE A 181 -20.59 -30.55 -12.39
N ALA A 182 -19.38 -30.32 -11.88
CA ALA A 182 -18.61 -31.44 -11.33
C ALA A 182 -19.38 -31.94 -10.09
N GLY A 183 -19.96 -33.12 -10.19
CA GLY A 183 -20.66 -33.77 -9.07
C GLY A 183 -19.77 -33.85 -7.83
N PRO A 184 -20.32 -34.20 -6.65
CA PRO A 184 -19.55 -34.20 -5.41
C PRO A 184 -18.22 -34.91 -5.63
N LEU A 185 -17.11 -34.27 -5.28
CA LEU A 185 -15.74 -34.73 -5.56
C LEU A 185 -15.53 -36.21 -5.19
N GLY A 186 -16.30 -36.72 -4.22
CA GLY A 186 -16.37 -38.12 -3.83
C GLY A 186 -16.80 -39.10 -4.93
N GLU A 187 -17.64 -38.72 -5.90
CA GLU A 187 -18.01 -39.58 -7.03
C GLU A 187 -16.90 -39.70 -8.07
N HIS A 188 -16.18 -38.60 -8.34
CA HIS A 188 -15.02 -38.63 -9.23
C HIS A 188 -13.87 -39.44 -8.63
N VAL A 189 -13.65 -39.36 -7.31
CA VAL A 189 -12.68 -40.22 -6.60
C VAL A 189 -13.10 -41.69 -6.62
N LYS A 190 -14.40 -42.00 -6.42
CA LYS A 190 -14.91 -43.37 -6.54
C LYS A 190 -14.77 -43.92 -7.96
N SER A 191 -15.03 -43.10 -8.98
CA SER A 191 -14.83 -43.47 -10.38
C SER A 191 -13.35 -43.77 -10.67
N ALA A 192 -12.42 -42.95 -10.18
CA ALA A 192 -10.98 -43.18 -10.34
C ALA A 192 -10.49 -44.46 -9.64
N VAL A 193 -11.02 -44.76 -8.45
CA VAL A 193 -10.72 -46.02 -7.73
C VAL A 193 -11.29 -47.23 -8.47
N ALA A 194 -12.54 -47.15 -8.96
CA ALA A 194 -13.16 -48.21 -9.76
C ALA A 194 -12.39 -48.45 -11.08
N LEU A 195 -11.88 -47.39 -11.70
CA LEU A 195 -11.07 -47.48 -12.92
C LEU A 195 -9.71 -48.15 -12.64
N ARG A 196 -9.08 -47.84 -11.51
CA ARG A 196 -7.86 -48.52 -11.05
C ARG A 196 -8.09 -50.01 -10.81
N GLU A 197 -9.20 -50.37 -10.19
CA GLU A 197 -9.56 -51.78 -9.96
C GLU A 197 -9.86 -52.51 -11.29
N ALA A 198 -10.58 -51.88 -12.21
CA ALA A 198 -10.85 -52.42 -13.53
C ALA A 198 -9.57 -52.62 -14.37
N ILE A 199 -8.59 -51.71 -14.28
CA ILE A 199 -7.27 -51.89 -14.92
C ILE A 199 -6.51 -53.06 -14.28
N GLY A 200 -6.65 -53.25 -12.96
CA GLY A 200 -6.08 -54.38 -12.24
C GLY A 200 -6.64 -55.73 -12.71
N THR A 201 -7.95 -55.85 -12.85
CA THR A 201 -8.60 -57.08 -13.35
C THR A 201 -8.26 -57.35 -14.81
N MET A 202 -8.14 -56.31 -15.63
CA MET A 202 -7.72 -56.42 -17.03
C MET A 202 -6.29 -56.95 -17.17
N LYS A 203 -5.35 -56.50 -16.33
CA LYS A 203 -3.99 -57.07 -16.26
C LYS A 203 -4.01 -58.54 -15.83
N GLY A 204 -4.85 -58.89 -14.86
CA GLY A 204 -5.03 -60.28 -14.43
C GLY A 204 -5.55 -61.19 -15.55
N LEU A 205 -6.55 -60.71 -16.31
CA LEU A 205 -7.08 -61.40 -17.48
C LEU A 205 -6.06 -61.51 -18.61
N GLN A 206 -5.26 -60.48 -18.85
CA GLN A 206 -4.21 -60.49 -19.88
C GLN A 206 -3.09 -61.49 -19.53
N LEU A 207 -2.71 -61.58 -18.25
CA LEU A 207 -1.79 -62.63 -17.77
C LEU A 207 -2.38 -64.03 -17.94
N HIS A 208 -3.68 -64.20 -17.70
CA HIS A 208 -4.38 -65.47 -17.85
C HIS A 208 -4.54 -65.87 -19.34
N LEU A 209 -4.77 -64.90 -20.23
CA LEU A 209 -4.82 -65.13 -21.67
C LEU A 209 -3.43 -65.46 -22.22
N ASN A 210 -2.38 -64.79 -21.75
CA ASN A 210 -1.00 -65.11 -22.13
C ASN A 210 -0.53 -66.46 -21.56
N SER A 211 -1.01 -66.88 -20.40
CA SER A 211 -0.71 -68.22 -19.86
C SER A 211 -1.46 -69.31 -20.63
N LYS A 212 -2.70 -69.06 -21.08
CA LYS A 212 -3.45 -69.97 -21.96
C LYS A 212 -2.91 -70.01 -23.40
N ALA A 213 -2.42 -68.89 -23.92
CA ALA A 213 -1.80 -68.82 -25.25
C ALA A 213 -0.48 -69.59 -25.35
N ARG A 214 0.15 -69.94 -24.23
CA ARG A 214 1.35 -70.81 -24.18
C ARG A 214 1.04 -72.31 -24.25
N VAL A 215 -0.24 -72.72 -24.22
CA VAL A 215 -0.65 -74.13 -24.27
C VAL A 215 -1.05 -74.59 -25.69
N ASN A 216 -1.10 -73.69 -26.68
CA ASN A 216 -1.39 -74.05 -28.07
C ASN A 216 -0.26 -73.56 -29.00
N GLU A 217 0.24 -74.48 -29.84
CA GLU A 217 1.59 -74.54 -30.41
C GLU A 217 1.94 -73.52 -31.53
N GLN A 218 3.21 -73.06 -31.51
CA GLN A 218 4.20 -72.81 -32.60
C GLN A 218 3.82 -72.13 -33.97
N PRO A 219 4.78 -71.71 -34.84
CA PRO A 219 5.03 -70.29 -35.14
C PRO A 219 4.74 -69.86 -36.60
N ARG A 220 4.38 -68.58 -36.83
CA ARG A 220 4.80 -67.77 -38.01
C ARG A 220 4.41 -66.28 -37.86
N PRO A 221 5.13 -65.34 -38.53
CA PRO A 221 5.22 -63.94 -38.13
C PRO A 221 4.30 -63.01 -38.93
N SER A 222 3.80 -61.95 -38.29
CA SER A 222 3.72 -60.54 -38.78
C SER A 222 2.78 -59.71 -37.88
N PRO A 223 2.77 -58.36 -37.98
CA PRO A 223 3.34 -57.47 -36.98
C PRO A 223 2.24 -56.79 -36.16
N ILE A 224 2.02 -57.23 -34.93
CA ILE A 224 1.16 -56.47 -34.01
C ILE A 224 2.05 -55.47 -33.29
N VAL A 225 1.81 -54.20 -33.60
CA VAL A 225 2.39 -53.04 -32.91
C VAL A 225 2.25 -53.24 -31.40
N SER A 226 3.37 -53.53 -30.74
CA SER A 226 3.41 -53.79 -29.29
C SER A 226 3.03 -52.54 -28.52
N TYR A 227 2.14 -52.71 -27.55
CA TYR A 227 1.65 -51.68 -26.62
C TYR A 227 2.78 -51.06 -25.77
N GLU A 228 3.95 -51.71 -25.68
CA GLU A 228 5.15 -51.13 -25.07
C GLU A 228 5.61 -49.84 -25.77
N SER A 229 5.35 -49.69 -27.08
CA SER A 229 5.71 -48.49 -27.82
C SER A 229 4.88 -47.26 -27.40
N VAL A 230 3.66 -47.47 -26.92
CA VAL A 230 2.77 -46.42 -26.40
C VAL A 230 3.14 -46.05 -24.96
N ILE A 231 3.48 -47.05 -24.14
CA ILE A 231 3.90 -46.85 -22.74
C ILE A 231 5.27 -46.14 -22.65
N SER A 232 6.17 -46.41 -23.60
CA SER A 232 7.50 -45.79 -23.66
C SER A 232 7.46 -44.28 -23.96
N ARG A 233 6.38 -43.75 -24.55
CA ARG A 233 6.20 -42.30 -24.72
C ARG A 233 5.82 -41.58 -23.43
N PHE A 234 5.24 -42.28 -22.46
CA PHE A 234 4.84 -41.70 -21.18
C PHE A 234 5.89 -41.86 -20.05
N HIS A 235 6.85 -42.78 -20.19
CA HIS A 235 7.86 -43.05 -19.15
C HIS A 235 9.17 -42.24 -19.28
N LYS A 236 9.32 -41.36 -20.29
CA LYS A 236 10.57 -40.63 -20.54
C LYS A 236 10.66 -39.22 -19.92
N GLN A 237 9.94 -38.94 -18.84
CA GLN A 237 10.29 -37.82 -17.96
C GLN A 237 10.19 -38.21 -16.48
N PRO A 238 11.25 -38.79 -15.90
CA PRO A 238 11.48 -38.63 -14.47
C PRO A 238 12.03 -37.23 -14.23
N MET A 239 11.22 -36.32 -13.67
CA MET A 239 11.75 -35.18 -12.92
C MET A 239 12.57 -35.74 -11.76
N GLN A 240 13.90 -35.79 -11.93
CA GLN A 240 14.80 -36.00 -10.81
C GLN A 240 14.80 -34.72 -9.98
N VAL A 241 14.00 -34.69 -8.93
CA VAL A 241 14.25 -33.77 -7.81
C VAL A 241 15.13 -34.52 -6.81
N PRO A 242 16.35 -34.05 -6.50
CA PRO A 242 17.23 -34.72 -5.56
C PRO A 242 16.60 -34.78 -4.16
N LEU A 243 16.54 -35.97 -3.57
CA LEU A 243 16.04 -36.21 -2.20
C LEU A 243 16.83 -35.47 -1.09
N SER A 244 17.92 -34.78 -1.41
CA SER A 244 18.69 -33.97 -0.48
C SER A 244 17.95 -32.70 -0.01
N ASP A 245 16.97 -32.21 -0.77
CA ASP A 245 16.25 -30.98 -0.39
C ASP A 245 15.09 -31.21 0.59
N LEU A 246 14.54 -32.41 0.66
CA LEU A 246 13.45 -32.76 1.59
C LEU A 246 13.94 -32.98 3.04
N VAL A 247 15.22 -33.33 3.23
CA VAL A 247 15.78 -33.52 4.58
C VAL A 247 16.11 -32.17 5.25
N ARG A 248 16.33 -31.10 4.46
CA ARG A 248 16.65 -29.77 5.00
C ARG A 248 15.43 -29.03 5.55
N VAL A 249 14.24 -29.29 5.01
CA VAL A 249 12.97 -28.66 5.46
C VAL A 249 12.53 -29.20 6.83
N ASN A 250 12.72 -30.50 7.10
CA ASN A 250 12.35 -31.09 8.39
C ASN A 250 13.27 -30.67 9.54
N GLN A 251 14.52 -30.24 9.27
CA GLN A 251 15.42 -29.74 10.31
C GLN A 251 15.15 -28.27 10.70
N LEU A 252 14.42 -27.50 9.89
CA LEU A 252 14.04 -26.12 10.21
C LEU A 252 12.69 -25.98 10.94
N LEU A 253 11.85 -27.02 10.91
CA LEU A 253 10.56 -27.06 11.63
C LEU A 253 10.64 -27.70 13.03
N GLY A 254 11.81 -28.24 13.42
CA GLY A 254 12.05 -28.84 14.75
C GLY A 254 12.75 -27.92 15.77
N ARG A 255 12.98 -26.64 15.44
CA ARG A 255 13.50 -25.63 16.38
C ARG A 255 12.68 -24.34 16.29
N ARG A 256 11.44 -24.38 16.75
CA ARG A 256 10.75 -23.26 17.41
C ARG A 256 9.81 -23.83 18.46
#